data_AF-A0A0B7HSQ5-F1
#
_entry.id   AF-A0A0B7HSQ5-F1
#
_cell.length_a   1.000
_cell.length_b   1.000
_cell.length_c   1.000
_cell.angle_alpha   90.00
_cell.angle_beta   90.00
_cell.angle_gamma   90.00
#
_symmetry.space_group_name_H-M   'P 1'
#
loop_
_entity.id
_entity.type
_entity.pdbx_description
1 polymer ?
#
loop_
_entity_poly.entity_id
_entity_poly.type
_entity_poly.pdbx_seq_one_letter_code
_entity_poly.pdbx_strand_id
1 'polypeptide(L)'
;MRCVWILKNGTKVLPFRHDFLVRKENMAKILSEYFFFKNEFFPNRLTKKNAEKIVRSRLYLYGIYGEIHDNSEFFQLDIDSSEIFSAIFKKAIEYIEKKYPELSDD
;
A
#
# COMPACT_ATOMS: atom_id res chain seq x y z
N MET A 1 -19.04 2.60 -4.80
CA MET A 1 -17.97 3.44 -4.21
C MET A 1 -17.79 3.00 -2.77
N ARG A 2 -16.55 2.80 -2.31
CA ARG A 2 -16.27 2.68 -0.87
C ARG A 2 -15.99 4.07 -0.34
N CYS A 3 -16.63 4.44 0.77
CA CYS A 3 -16.39 5.71 1.44
C CYS A 3 -15.08 5.63 2.21
N VAL A 4 -14.25 6.67 2.08
CA VAL A 4 -13.11 6.89 2.98
C VAL A 4 -13.64 7.26 4.36
N TRP A 5 -12.99 6.76 5.39
CA TRP A 5 -13.26 7.15 6.77
C TRP A 5 -12.26 8.22 7.16
N ILE A 6 -12.74 9.24 7.86
CA ILE A 6 -11.91 10.29 8.44
C ILE A 6 -11.91 10.06 9.94
N LEU A 7 -10.73 9.75 10.49
CA LEU A 7 -10.56 9.54 11.93
C LEU A 7 -10.63 10.88 12.67
N LYS A 8 -10.82 10.83 14.01
CA LYS A 8 -10.93 12.04 14.85
C LYS A 8 -9.74 12.99 14.74
N ASN A 9 -8.57 12.47 14.39
CA ASN A 9 -7.33 13.21 14.17
C ASN A 9 -7.17 13.74 12.72
N GLY A 10 -8.19 13.62 11.88
CA GLY A 10 -8.17 14.02 10.48
C GLY A 10 -7.59 12.99 9.51
N THR A 11 -7.03 11.88 9.98
CA THR A 11 -6.42 10.86 9.11
C THR A 11 -7.48 10.21 8.20
N LYS A 12 -7.23 10.24 6.90
CA LYS A 12 -8.05 9.58 5.87
C LYS A 12 -7.63 8.11 5.72
N VAL A 13 -8.58 7.19 5.81
CA VAL A 13 -8.33 5.74 5.67
C VAL A 13 -9.35 5.07 4.75
N LEU A 14 -8.90 4.10 3.96
CA LEU A 14 -9.76 3.26 3.14
C LEU A 14 -10.10 1.98 3.91
N PRO A 15 -11.38 1.74 4.26
CA PRO A 15 -11.79 0.53 4.94
C PRO A 15 -11.83 -0.65 3.95
N PHE A 16 -10.92 -1.61 4.12
CA PHE A 16 -10.94 -2.87 3.39
C PHE A 16 -11.86 -3.91 4.06
N ARG A 17 -11.86 -3.90 5.39
CA ARG A 17 -12.73 -4.63 6.35
C ARG A 17 -12.90 -3.74 7.60
N HIS A 18 -13.81 -4.08 8.51
CA HIS A 18 -13.99 -3.33 9.77
C HIS A 18 -12.67 -3.14 10.56
N ASP A 19 -11.80 -4.15 10.56
CA ASP A 19 -10.51 -4.10 11.27
C ASP A 19 -9.34 -3.61 10.42
N PHE A 20 -9.55 -3.38 9.12
CA PHE A 20 -8.48 -3.04 8.19
C PHE A 20 -8.70 -1.67 7.57
N LEU A 21 -8.17 -0.67 8.27
CA LEU A 21 -8.14 0.74 7.86
C LEU A 21 -6.80 1.04 7.22
N VAL A 22 -6.79 1.30 5.91
CA VAL A 22 -5.55 1.47 5.15
C VAL A 22 -5.33 2.94 4.80
N ARG A 23 -4.21 3.50 5.28
CA ARG A 23 -3.71 4.82 4.89
C ARG A 23 -3.03 4.78 3.51
N LYS A 24 -2.78 5.96 2.92
CA LYS A 24 -2.05 6.11 1.67
C LYS A 24 -0.70 5.39 1.70
N GLU A 25 0.08 5.60 2.74
CA GLU A 25 1.43 5.03 2.92
C GLU A 25 1.38 3.52 3.03
N ASN A 26 0.41 2.99 3.80
CA ASN A 26 0.22 1.55 3.96
C ASN A 26 -0.13 0.90 2.61
N MET A 27 -1.01 1.54 1.84
CA MET A 27 -1.40 1.05 0.51
C MET A 27 -0.22 1.07 -0.45
N ALA A 28 0.58 2.14 -0.44
CA ALA A 28 1.78 2.25 -1.26
C ALA A 28 2.79 1.15 -0.92
N LYS A 29 3.11 0.99 0.37
CA LYS A 29 4.03 -0.03 0.88
C LYS A 29 3.62 -1.42 0.43
N ILE A 30 2.34 -1.79 0.59
CA ILE A 30 1.83 -3.11 0.20
C ILE A 30 1.98 -3.35 -1.31
N LEU A 31 1.64 -2.36 -2.14
CA LEU A 31 1.79 -2.49 -3.59
C LEU A 31 3.25 -2.58 -3.99
N SER A 32 4.12 -1.79 -3.37
CA SER A 32 5.56 -1.80 -3.64
C SER A 32 6.22 -3.10 -3.25
N GLU A 33 5.94 -3.62 -2.06
CA GLU A 33 6.41 -4.94 -1.64
C GLU A 33 5.97 -6.02 -2.63
N TYR A 34 4.69 -6.00 -3.05
CA TYR A 34 4.17 -7.00 -3.97
C TYR A 34 4.93 -7.05 -5.31
N PHE A 35 5.22 -5.90 -5.91
CA PHE A 35 5.96 -5.84 -7.18
C PHE A 35 7.46 -6.09 -6.97
N PHE A 36 8.03 -5.57 -5.90
CA PHE A 36 9.43 -5.78 -5.53
C PHE A 36 9.74 -7.28 -5.34
N PHE A 37 8.96 -8.00 -4.53
CA PHE A 37 9.18 -9.44 -4.29
C PHE A 37 8.92 -10.30 -5.53
N LYS A 38 8.21 -9.77 -6.53
CA LYS A 38 8.02 -10.42 -7.83
C LYS A 38 9.11 -10.07 -8.85
N ASN A 39 10.05 -9.21 -8.48
CA ASN A 39 11.05 -8.65 -9.38
C ASN A 39 10.39 -7.94 -10.59
N GLU A 40 9.27 -7.26 -10.35
CA GLU A 40 8.48 -6.54 -11.34
C GLU A 40 8.55 -5.02 -11.11
N PHE A 41 8.55 -4.23 -12.19
CA PHE A 41 8.34 -2.79 -12.10
C PHE A 41 6.88 -2.45 -11.79
N PHE A 42 6.65 -1.27 -11.21
CA PHE A 42 5.28 -0.80 -10.97
C PHE A 42 4.52 -0.67 -12.30
N PRO A 43 3.40 -1.38 -12.49
CA PRO A 43 2.76 -1.47 -13.80
C PRO A 43 2.04 -0.17 -14.17
N ASN A 44 2.23 0.27 -15.42
CA ASN A 44 1.59 1.47 -15.97
C ASN A 44 0.05 1.39 -16.03
N ARG A 45 -0.50 0.16 -16.07
CA ARG A 45 -1.95 -0.10 -16.21
C ARG A 45 -2.49 -0.99 -15.08
N LEU A 46 -2.30 -0.58 -13.83
CA LEU A 46 -2.95 -1.24 -12.69
C LEU A 46 -4.41 -0.78 -12.53
N THR A 47 -5.37 -1.70 -12.58
CA THR A 47 -6.77 -1.35 -12.30
C THR A 47 -7.02 -1.23 -10.80
N LYS A 48 -7.95 -0.37 -10.37
CA LYS A 48 -8.35 -0.25 -8.96
C LYS A 48 -8.70 -1.61 -8.35
N LYS A 49 -9.47 -2.42 -9.09
CA LYS A 49 -9.87 -3.77 -8.68
C LYS A 49 -8.67 -4.69 -8.40
N ASN A 50 -7.64 -4.64 -9.24
CA ASN A 50 -6.44 -5.46 -9.05
C ASN A 50 -5.58 -4.94 -7.89
N ALA A 51 -5.40 -3.62 -7.78
CA ALA A 51 -4.72 -3.01 -6.64
C ALA A 51 -5.39 -3.40 -5.32
N GLU A 52 -6.72 -3.29 -5.23
CA GLU A 52 -7.46 -3.72 -4.05
C GLU A 52 -7.36 -5.22 -3.77
N LYS A 53 -7.30 -6.06 -4.81
CA LYS A 53 -7.10 -7.51 -4.65
C LYS A 53 -5.74 -7.80 -4.00
N ILE A 54 -4.69 -7.14 -4.46
CA ILE A 54 -3.34 -7.25 -3.86
C ILE A 54 -3.38 -6.81 -2.40
N VAL A 55 -3.95 -5.63 -2.13
CA VAL A 55 -4.05 -5.09 -0.77
C VAL A 55 -4.82 -6.02 0.15
N ARG A 56 -6.00 -6.52 -0.27
CA ARG A 56 -6.77 -7.50 0.51
C ARG A 56 -6.01 -8.79 0.77
N SER A 57 -5.32 -9.32 -0.25
CA SER A 57 -4.54 -10.54 -0.11
C SER A 57 -3.45 -10.37 0.94
N ARG A 58 -2.78 -9.22 0.94
CA ARG A 58 -1.74 -8.91 1.91
C ARG A 58 -2.32 -8.66 3.31
N LEU A 59 -3.41 -7.90 3.43
CA LEU A 59 -4.12 -7.69 4.69
C LEU A 59 -4.69 -8.98 5.29
N TYR A 60 -5.14 -9.92 4.46
CA TYR A 60 -5.59 -11.22 4.93
C TYR A 60 -4.43 -12.01 5.56
N LEU A 61 -3.25 -11.99 4.93
CA LEU A 61 -2.04 -12.54 5.53
C LEU A 61 -1.72 -11.82 6.85
N TYR A 62 -1.72 -10.49 6.89
CA TYR A 62 -1.47 -9.75 8.14
C TYR A 62 -2.51 -10.03 9.24
N GLY A 63 -3.78 -10.20 8.88
CA GLY A 63 -4.83 -10.62 9.81
C GLY A 63 -4.65 -12.02 10.37
N ILE A 64 -3.97 -12.90 9.64
CA ILE A 64 -3.56 -14.23 10.11
C ILE A 64 -2.33 -14.13 11.02
N TYR A 65 -1.40 -13.21 10.73
CA TYR A 65 -0.12 -13.05 11.45
C TYR A 65 -0.12 -11.99 12.56
N GLY A 66 -1.24 -11.30 12.80
CA GLY A 66 -1.44 -10.41 13.95
C GLY A 66 -0.95 -8.97 13.78
N GLU A 67 0.07 -8.70 12.96
CA GLU A 67 0.62 -7.35 12.77
C GLU A 67 1.09 -7.09 11.34
N ILE A 68 0.92 -5.85 10.85
CA ILE A 68 1.79 -5.31 9.81
C ILE A 68 3.11 -5.03 10.54
N HIS A 69 4.06 -5.96 10.48
CA HIS A 69 5.39 -5.70 11.03
C HIS A 69 5.96 -4.45 10.35
N ASP A 70 6.06 -3.36 11.10
CA ASP A 70 6.77 -2.14 10.69
C ASP A 70 8.28 -2.31 10.80
N ASN A 71 8.71 -3.49 11.23
CA ASN A 71 10.08 -3.86 11.50
C ASN A 71 10.89 -3.76 10.20
N SER A 72 11.59 -2.64 10.07
CA SER A 72 12.77 -2.45 9.24
C SER A 72 13.80 -3.58 9.39
N GLU A 73 13.72 -4.37 10.46
CA GLU A 73 14.53 -5.58 10.68
C GLU A 73 14.25 -6.71 9.68
N PHE A 74 13.03 -6.84 9.12
CA PHE A 74 12.71 -7.87 8.12
C PHE A 74 12.89 -7.41 6.68
N PHE A 75 13.18 -6.13 6.47
CA PHE A 75 13.32 -5.53 5.14
C PHE A 75 14.59 -4.66 5.09
N GLN A 76 15.73 -5.31 5.34
CA GLN A 76 17.05 -4.73 5.09
C GLN A 76 17.40 -4.96 3.62
N LEU A 77 17.31 -3.89 2.84
CA LEU A 77 17.72 -3.88 1.44
C LEU A 77 19.18 -3.44 1.36
N ASP A 78 19.95 -4.07 0.47
CA ASP A 78 21.20 -3.46 0.01
C ASP A 78 20.90 -2.14 -0.73
N ILE A 79 21.93 -1.34 -0.98
CA ILE A 79 21.79 0.00 -1.56
C ILE A 79 21.04 -0.07 -2.89
N ASP A 80 21.38 -1.03 -3.75
CA ASP A 80 20.77 -1.21 -5.08
C ASP A 80 19.29 -1.59 -4.97
N SER A 81 18.96 -2.51 -4.07
CA SER A 81 17.57 -2.92 -3.83
C SER A 81 16.74 -1.80 -3.22
N SER A 82 17.35 -0.95 -2.38
CA SER A 82 16.72 0.23 -1.78
C SER A 82 16.32 1.25 -2.84
N GLU A 83 17.18 1.48 -3.84
CA GLU A 83 16.88 2.35 -4.97
C GLU A 83 15.73 1.80 -5.82
N ILE A 84 15.75 0.50 -6.14
CA ILE A 84 14.68 -0.17 -6.88
C ILE A 84 13.35 -0.06 -6.13
N PHE A 85 13.36 -0.37 -4.83
CA PHE A 85 12.17 -0.28 -4.00
C PHE A 85 11.64 1.16 -3.95
N SER A 86 12.53 2.14 -3.77
CA SER A 86 12.18 3.56 -3.74
C SER A 86 11.54 4.02 -5.05
N ALA A 87 12.03 3.55 -6.20
CA ALA A 87 11.44 3.84 -7.51
C ALA A 87 10.03 3.25 -7.64
N ILE A 88 9.82 1.99 -7.21
CA ILE A 88 8.50 1.34 -7.20
C ILE A 88 7.55 2.07 -6.23
N PHE A 89 8.05 2.45 -5.05
CA PHE A 89 7.28 3.17 -4.03
C PHE A 89 6.81 4.54 -4.50
N LYS A 90 7.68 5.31 -5.14
CA LYS A 90 7.29 6.59 -5.75
C LYS A 90 6.17 6.40 -6.77
N LYS A 91 6.26 5.38 -7.63
CA LYS A 91 5.22 5.06 -8.62
C LYS A 91 3.92 4.60 -7.97
N ALA A 92 4.00 3.86 -6.85
CA ALA A 92 2.83 3.46 -6.08
C ALA A 92 2.09 4.65 -5.47
N ILE A 93 2.82 5.63 -4.91
CA ILE A 93 2.25 6.88 -4.40
C ILE A 93 1.57 7.66 -5.53
N GLU A 94 2.26 7.90 -6.64
CA GLU A 94 1.70 8.58 -7.82
C GLU A 94 0.41 7.89 -8.31
N TYR A 95 0.38 6.56 -8.30
CA TYR A 95 -0.80 5.77 -8.64
C TYR A 95 -1.95 5.99 -7.66
N ILE A 96 -1.67 5.98 -6.36
CA ILE A 96 -2.67 6.12 -5.31
C ILE A 96 -3.26 7.53 -5.35
N GLU A 97 -2.46 8.57 -5.47
CA GLU A 97 -2.94 9.95 -5.55
C GLU A 97 -3.83 10.17 -6.77
N LYS A 98 -3.48 9.55 -7.91
CA LYS A 98 -4.28 9.63 -9.13
C LYS A 98 -5.57 8.83 -9.06
N LYS A 99 -5.56 7.65 -8.45
CA LYS A 99 -6.71 6.74 -8.46
C LYS A 99 -7.59 6.92 -7.22
N TYR A 100 -7.02 7.18 -6.06
CA TYR A 100 -7.69 7.36 -4.78
C TYR A 100 -7.45 8.77 -4.26
N PRO A 101 -7.87 9.83 -4.99
CA PRO A 101 -7.70 11.22 -4.53
C PRO A 101 -8.35 11.45 -3.17
N GLU A 102 -9.37 10.66 -2.82
CA GLU A 102 -10.01 10.66 -1.51
C GLU A 102 -9.09 10.29 -0.32
N LEU A 103 -7.91 9.72 -0.58
CA LEU A 103 -6.88 9.41 0.42
C LEU A 103 -5.72 10.42 0.46
N SER A 104 -5.70 11.38 -0.46
CA SER A 104 -4.69 12.44 -0.42
C SER A 104 -4.99 13.37 0.74
N ASP A 105 -3.95 13.70 1.52
CA ASP A 105 -4.00 14.82 2.46
C ASP A 105 -3.96 16.10 1.59
N ASP A 106 -5.10 16.79 1.49
CA ASP A 106 -5.14 18.15 0.93
C ASP A 106 -4.56 19.13 1.95
#